data_AF-A0A2T2WWP0-F1
#
_entry.id   AF-A0A2T2WWP0-F1
#
_cell.length_a   1.000
_cell.length_b   1.000
_cell.length_c   1.000
_cell.angle_alpha   90.00
_cell.angle_beta   90.00
_cell.angle_gamma   90.00
#
_symmetry.space_group_name_H-M   'P 1'
#
loop_
_entity.id
_entity.type
_entity.pdbx_description
1 polymer ?
#
loop_
_entity_poly.entity_id
_entity_poly.type
_entity_poly.pdbx_seq_one_letter_code
_entity_poly.pdbx_strand_id
1 'polypeptide(L)'
;MQVTDAAYEVLKEHGQPMEVQDLLDETLRKLGVDREPKQAAKIYTDINLDVRFQYRGNAMWGLKEWLPKTVAKGSTPRSSELAMDDDNGDTEEDEG
;
A
#
# COMPACT_ATOMS: atom_id res chain seq x y z
N MET A 1 -20.77 -12.18 7.06
CA MET A 1 -19.64 -11.24 6.97
C MET A 1 -19.05 -11.36 5.58
N GLN A 2 -18.83 -10.26 4.85
CA GLN A 2 -18.12 -10.35 3.57
C GLN A 2 -16.61 -10.49 3.83
N VAL A 3 -15.90 -11.07 2.86
CA VAL A 3 -14.44 -11.25 2.94
C VAL A 3 -13.73 -9.90 3.14
N THR A 4 -14.17 -8.88 2.41
CA THR A 4 -13.60 -7.54 2.51
C THR A 4 -13.90 -6.86 3.83
N ASP A 5 -15.04 -7.17 4.47
CA ASP A 5 -15.35 -6.66 5.80
C ASP A 5 -14.46 -7.31 6.87
N ALA A 6 -14.21 -8.61 6.75
CA ALA A 6 -13.26 -9.31 7.64
C ALA A 6 -11.84 -8.75 7.51
N ALA A 7 -11.34 -8.58 6.29
CA ALA A 7 -10.02 -7.99 6.04
C ALA A 7 -9.94 -6.53 6.51
N TYR A 8 -11.03 -5.76 6.38
CA TYR A 8 -11.11 -4.39 6.87
C TYR A 8 -11.00 -4.34 8.39
N GLU A 9 -11.74 -5.20 9.09
CA GLU A 9 -11.66 -5.31 10.55
C GLU A 9 -10.28 -5.75 11.03
N VAL A 10 -9.64 -6.72 10.36
CA VAL A 10 -8.25 -7.12 10.66
C VAL A 10 -7.31 -5.93 10.63
N LEU A 11 -7.33 -5.15 9.54
CA LEU A 11 -6.46 -3.97 9.45
C LEU A 11 -6.83 -2.92 10.49
N LYS A 12 -8.12 -2.70 10.74
CA LYS A 12 -8.59 -1.72 11.73
C LYS A 12 -8.18 -2.06 13.16
N GLU A 13 -8.24 -3.34 13.52
CA GLU A 13 -7.77 -3.86 14.80
C GLU A 13 -6.24 -3.80 14.91
N HIS A 14 -5.52 -4.08 13.82
CA HIS A 14 -4.06 -4.00 13.77
C HIS A 14 -3.52 -2.56 13.83
N GLY A 15 -4.25 -1.59 13.25
CA GLY A 15 -3.97 -0.16 13.35
C GLY A 15 -2.82 0.36 12.48
N GLN A 16 -2.11 -0.51 11.75
CA GLN A 16 -1.01 -0.14 10.85
C GLN A 16 -1.00 -1.06 9.61
N PRO A 17 -0.26 -0.69 8.54
CA PRO A 17 -0.14 -1.54 7.37
C PRO A 17 0.38 -2.95 7.71
N MET A 18 -0.12 -3.95 7.00
CA MET A 18 0.19 -5.36 7.20
C MET A 18 0.65 -5.98 5.87
N GLU A 19 1.56 -6.95 5.93
CA GLU A 19 1.95 -7.71 4.74
C GLU A 19 0.74 -8.48 4.19
N VAL A 20 0.65 -8.59 2.86
CA VAL A 20 -0.49 -9.27 2.23
C VAL A 20 -0.65 -10.71 2.70
N GLN A 21 0.43 -11.46 2.95
CA GLN A 21 0.32 -12.84 3.41
C GLN A 21 -0.31 -12.91 4.81
N ASP A 22 0.15 -12.06 5.73
CA ASP A 22 -0.41 -11.97 7.07
C ASP A 22 -1.87 -11.50 7.04
N LEU A 23 -2.20 -10.53 6.18
CA LEU A 23 -3.56 -10.04 6.01
C LEU A 23 -4.50 -11.15 5.52
N LEU A 24 -4.07 -11.96 4.54
CA LEU A 24 -4.85 -13.10 4.07
C LEU A 24 -5.05 -14.12 5.19
N ASP A 25 -3.99 -14.42 5.94
CA ASP A 25 -4.01 -15.43 7.01
C ASP A 25 -4.89 -15.00 8.19
N GLU A 26 -4.81 -13.74 8.62
CA GLU A 26 -5.70 -13.16 9.64
C GLU A 26 -7.16 -13.11 9.15
N THR A 27 -7.38 -12.79 7.88
CA THR A 27 -8.74 -12.76 7.32
C THR A 27 -9.35 -14.16 7.31
N LEU A 28 -8.59 -15.18 6.93
CA LEU A 28 -9.02 -16.59 6.97
C LEU A 28 -9.34 -17.03 8.40
N ARG A 29 -8.45 -16.70 9.36
CA ARG A 29 -8.68 -16.95 10.79
C ARG A 29 -9.97 -16.31 11.28
N LYS A 30 -10.22 -15.05 10.94
CA LYS A 30 -11.42 -14.31 11.34
C LYS A 30 -12.69 -14.87 10.73
N LEU A 31 -12.60 -15.41 9.51
CA LEU A 31 -13.71 -16.11 8.84
C LEU A 31 -13.90 -17.56 9.34
N GLY A 32 -12.98 -18.10 10.14
CA GLY A 32 -13.04 -19.48 10.64
C GLY A 32 -12.88 -20.52 9.54
N VAL A 33 -12.12 -20.21 8.48
CA VAL A 33 -11.90 -21.09 7.33
C VAL A 33 -10.43 -21.50 7.25
N ASP A 34 -10.21 -22.73 6.79
CA ASP A 34 -8.86 -23.23 6.58
C ASP A 34 -8.13 -22.50 5.45
N ARG A 35 -6.80 -22.49 5.54
CA ARG A 35 -5.94 -21.89 4.53
C ARG A 35 -5.83 -22.77 3.30
N GLU A 36 -6.78 -22.61 2.39
CA GLU A 36 -6.72 -23.19 1.05
C GLU A 36 -6.23 -22.18 0.00
N PRO A 37 -5.43 -22.59 -1.01
CA PRO A 37 -4.95 -21.70 -2.06
C PRO A 37 -6.07 -20.96 -2.80
N LYS A 38 -7.21 -21.64 -3.04
CA LYS A 38 -8.38 -21.06 -3.69
C LYS A 38 -9.02 -19.96 -2.85
N GLN A 39 -9.08 -20.15 -1.53
CA GLN A 39 -9.65 -19.17 -0.61
C GLN A 39 -8.73 -17.95 -0.48
N ALA A 40 -7.42 -18.17 -0.34
CA ALA A 40 -6.43 -17.09 -0.33
C ALA A 40 -6.49 -16.24 -1.62
N ALA A 41 -6.56 -16.88 -2.79
CA ALA A 41 -6.68 -16.18 -4.08
C ALA A 41 -7.99 -15.39 -4.20
N LYS A 42 -9.10 -15.94 -3.69
CA LYS A 42 -10.38 -15.23 -3.63
C LYS A 42 -10.28 -13.97 -2.76
N ILE A 43 -9.74 -14.10 -1.54
CA ILE A 43 -9.58 -12.98 -0.62
C ILE A 43 -8.68 -11.91 -1.22
N TYR A 44 -7.56 -12.31 -1.81
CA TYR A 44 -6.66 -11.38 -2.49
C TYR A 44 -7.38 -10.61 -3.61
N THR A 45 -8.17 -11.29 -4.44
CA THR A 45 -8.96 -10.66 -5.50
C THR A 45 -9.98 -9.68 -4.93
N ASP A 46 -10.73 -10.10 -3.90
CA ASP A 46 -11.73 -9.27 -3.24
C ASP A 46 -11.11 -7.99 -2.63
N ILE A 47 -9.95 -8.10 -1.98
CA ILE A 47 -9.19 -6.95 -1.43
C ILE A 47 -8.73 -6.00 -2.55
N ASN A 48 -8.21 -6.53 -3.65
CA ASN A 48 -7.73 -5.71 -4.78
C ASN A 48 -8.87 -4.93 -5.47
N LEU A 49 -10.10 -5.44 -5.43
CA LEU A 49 -11.27 -4.78 -6.02
C LEU A 49 -11.93 -3.78 -5.06
N ASP A 50 -11.61 -3.81 -3.77
CA ASP A 50 -12.25 -2.99 -2.75
C ASP A 50 -11.50 -1.66 -2.55
N VAL A 51 -12.22 -0.56 -2.82
CA VAL A 51 -11.67 0.79 -2.79
C VAL A 51 -11.24 1.27 -1.41
N ARG A 52 -11.62 0.58 -0.31
CA ARG A 52 -11.23 0.92 1.07
C ARG A 52 -9.77 0.59 1.34
N PHE A 53 -9.21 -0.39 0.64
CA PHE A 53 -7.84 -0.82 0.79
C PHE A 53 -6.89 -0.02 -0.09
N GLN A 54 -5.64 0.09 0.35
CA GLN A 54 -4.59 0.79 -0.36
C GLN A 54 -3.27 0.05 -0.21
N TYR A 55 -2.63 -0.23 -1.34
CA TYR A 55 -1.26 -0.71 -1.38
C TYR A 55 -0.29 0.38 -0.92
N ARG A 56 0.65 0.03 -0.04
CA ARG A 56 1.63 0.94 0.60
C ARG A 56 3.07 0.71 0.12
N GLY A 57 3.29 -0.21 -0.82
CA GLY A 57 4.63 -0.65 -1.23
C GLY A 57 5.06 -1.92 -0.47
N ASN A 58 6.03 -2.65 -1.02
CA ASN A 58 6.65 -3.82 -0.39
C ASN A 58 5.65 -4.87 0.14
N ALA A 59 4.64 -5.23 -0.66
CA ALA A 59 3.58 -6.16 -0.25
C ALA A 59 2.72 -5.70 0.95
N MET A 60 2.86 -4.45 1.42
CA MET A 60 2.10 -3.91 2.54
C MET A 60 0.77 -3.31 2.09
N TRP A 61 -0.29 -3.60 2.85
CA TRP A 61 -1.64 -3.11 2.62
C TRP A 61 -2.16 -2.38 3.85
N GLY A 62 -2.91 -1.31 3.62
CA GLY A 62 -3.55 -0.53 4.68
C GLY A 62 -4.91 0.02 4.26
N LEU A 63 -5.54 0.79 5.15
CA LEU A 63 -6.82 1.42 4.89
C LEU A 63 -6.65 2.85 4.34
N LYS A 64 -7.46 3.23 3.36
CA LYS A 64 -7.47 4.59 2.81
C LYS A 64 -7.84 5.64 3.85
N GLU A 65 -8.65 5.30 4.84
CA GLU A 65 -9.04 6.25 5.91
C GLU A 65 -7.88 6.65 6.83
N TRP A 66 -6.77 5.90 6.82
CA TRP A 66 -5.55 6.28 7.54
C TRP A 66 -4.79 7.41 6.85
N LEU A 67 -5.12 7.70 5.60
CA LEU A 67 -4.57 8.87 4.93
C LEU A 67 -5.26 10.12 5.47
N PRO A 68 -4.49 11.19 5.75
CA PRO A 68 -5.09 12.48 6.05
C PRO A 68 -6.00 12.84 4.88
N LYS A 69 -7.26 13.19 5.17
CA LYS A 69 -8.21 13.65 4.15
C LYS A 69 -7.58 14.86 3.48
N THR A 70 -7.05 14.69 2.28
CA THR A 70 -6.44 15.79 1.53
C THR A 70 -7.54 16.82 1.32
N VAL A 71 -7.46 17.95 2.00
CA VAL A 71 -8.22 19.14 1.64
C VAL A 71 -7.86 19.40 0.19
N ALA A 72 -8.83 19.27 -0.71
CA ALA A 72 -8.66 19.53 -2.12
C ALA A 72 -8.27 21.00 -2.32
N LYS A 73 -6.96 21.28 -2.31
CA LYS A 73 -6.41 22.52 -2.81
C LYS A 73 -4.98 22.25 -3.24
N GLY A 74 -4.74 22.39 -4.55
CA GLY A 74 -3.48 22.06 -5.19
C GLY A 74 -2.29 22.65 -4.44
N SER A 75 -1.37 21.79 -4.04
CA SER A 75 0.03 22.07 -3.74
C SER A 75 0.67 20.73 -3.44
N THR A 76 1.56 20.30 -4.32
CA THR A 76 2.46 19.17 -4.10
C THR A 76 3.31 19.39 -2.85
N PRO A 77 3.54 18.36 -2.04
CA PRO A 77 4.83 18.19 -1.39
C PRO A 77 5.48 16.92 -1.95
N ARG A 78 6.50 17.19 -2.76
CA ARG A 78 7.55 16.29 -3.20
C ARG A 78 8.29 15.84 -1.94
N SER A 79 8.29 14.54 -1.63
CA SER A 79 9.23 13.96 -0.67
C SER A 79 10.06 12.91 -1.41
N SER A 80 10.99 13.40 -2.22
CA SER A 80 12.16 12.68 -2.71
C SER A 80 13.35 13.55 -2.37
N GLU A 81 13.83 13.41 -1.13
CA GLU A 81 15.04 14.05 -0.65
C GLU A 81 16.23 13.19 -1.10
N LEU A 82 16.80 13.54 -2.25
CA LEU A 82 18.21 13.33 -2.56
C LEU A 82 18.67 14.62 -3.24
N ALA A 83 19.18 15.54 -2.42
CA ALA A 83 20.06 16.59 -2.88
C ALA A 83 21.41 15.93 -3.19
N MET A 84 21.83 15.99 -4.45
CA MET A 84 23.24 15.84 -4.82
C MET A 84 23.56 17.06 -5.69
N ASP A 85 24.52 17.83 -5.18
CA ASP A 85 24.99 19.13 -5.63
C ASP A 85 25.26 19.23 -7.14
N ASP A 86 24.88 20.39 -7.65
CA ASP A 86 25.35 21.01 -8.89
C ASP A 86 26.85 21.33 -8.72
N ASP A 87 27.74 20.49 -9.24
CA ASP A 87 29.15 20.86 -9.47
C ASP A 87 29.33 21.17 -10.96
N ASN A 88 29.32 22.48 -11.21
CA ASN A 88 29.62 23.15 -12.45
C ASN A 88 31.11 22.96 -12.82
N GLY A 89 31.37 22.14 -13.84
CA GLY A 89 32.65 22.00 -14.51
C GLY A 89 32.55 22.36 -15.99
N ASP A 90 32.58 23.66 -16.27
CA ASP A 90 32.85 24.27 -17.57
C ASP A 90 34.09 23.66 -18.25
N THR A 91 34.07 23.46 -19.56
CA THR A 91 34.96 24.11 -20.56
C THR A 91 34.84 23.40 -21.91
N GLU A 92 34.78 24.24 -22.94
CA GLU A 92 34.67 24.00 -24.38
C GLU A 92 35.96 23.36 -24.98
N GLU A 93 35.99 23.20 -26.32
CA GLU A 93 37.15 22.88 -27.21
C GLU A 93 37.44 21.37 -27.41
N ASP A 94 37.74 20.81 -28.59
CA ASP A 94 37.93 21.24 -29.99
C ASP A 94 38.07 19.92 -30.82
N GLU A 95 38.25 20.06 -32.13
CA GLU A 95 38.03 19.21 -33.31
C GLU A 95 38.74 17.84 -33.42
N GLY A 96 38.25 17.05 -34.39
CA GLY A 96 38.90 15.85 -34.94
C GLY A 96 38.11 15.22 -36.08
#